data_AF-W7QCH8-F1
#
_entry.id   AF-W7QCH8-F1
#
_cell.length_a   1.000
_cell.length_b   1.000
_cell.length_c   1.000
_cell.angle_alpha   90.00
_cell.angle_beta   90.00
_cell.angle_gamma   90.00
#
_symmetry.space_group_name_H-M   'P 1'
#
loop_
_entity.id
_entity.type
_entity.pdbx_description
1 polymer ?
#
loop_
_entity_poly.entity_id
_entity_poly.type
_entity_poly.pdbx_seq_one_letter_code
_entity_poly.pdbx_strand_id
1 'polypeptide(L)'
;MAWVFLVDDRAYKLKKPLAYGHGDGRSLTMREFLCREEVRLNRRLAPDVYLDVVPLGLDLAGNLVLRGRERVVDWLVVMRRLPEPLLLDVALKKESVLPADIDRVAELLIDFYRGLKAEPISPDAYLDHFAREHASNREVLEDERLSLPRERVKAVLSRLEHLIEEVPDLLGDRARQGRIVEGHGDLRPDHVCLSRPPVIIDCLEFSHALRQVDPFDELSFLGMECERLGAGWIGPQLLERCTRALHDSPDPRLLAFYTAYRACLRARLTLLHLLEPDPRKPEKWRARAREYLALAERACHVLNVP
;
A
#
# COMPACT_ATOMS: atom_id res chain seq x y z
N MET A 1 -3.61 6.58 -9.95
CA MET A 1 -3.76 6.51 -11.43
C MET A 1 -5.23 6.48 -11.84
N ALA A 2 -5.94 7.59 -11.66
CA ALA A 2 -7.34 7.72 -12.04
C ALA A 2 -7.69 9.20 -12.00
N TRP A 3 -8.85 9.56 -12.52
CA TRP A 3 -9.52 10.80 -12.16
C TRP A 3 -10.62 10.48 -11.16
N VAL A 4 -10.76 11.31 -10.13
CA VAL A 4 -11.84 11.19 -9.13
C VAL A 4 -12.69 12.44 -9.20
N PHE A 5 -13.98 12.27 -9.42
CA PHE A 5 -14.96 13.34 -9.49
C PHE A 5 -15.82 13.29 -8.23
N LEU A 6 -15.84 14.37 -7.46
CA LEU A 6 -16.64 14.47 -6.23
C LEU A 6 -17.93 15.24 -6.56
N VAL A 7 -19.08 14.62 -6.33
CA VAL A 7 -20.40 15.20 -6.60
C VAL A 7 -21.29 14.89 -5.42
N ASP A 8 -21.70 15.91 -4.67
CA ASP A 8 -22.52 15.77 -3.46
C ASP A 8 -21.95 14.71 -2.49
N ASP A 9 -22.70 13.64 -2.24
CA ASP A 9 -22.39 12.50 -1.38
C ASP A 9 -21.68 11.34 -2.12
N ARG A 10 -21.35 11.51 -3.40
CA ARG A 10 -20.71 10.52 -4.26
C ARG A 10 -19.30 10.91 -4.71
N ALA A 11 -18.51 9.88 -4.98
CA ALA A 11 -17.24 9.97 -5.70
C ALA A 11 -17.27 8.99 -6.89
N TYR A 12 -16.84 9.45 -8.05
CA TYR A 12 -16.74 8.63 -9.26
C TYR A 12 -15.27 8.51 -9.65
N LYS A 13 -14.75 7.28 -9.75
CA LYS A 13 -13.35 7.03 -10.12
C LYS A 13 -13.29 6.46 -11.54
N LEU A 14 -12.59 7.17 -12.42
CA LEU A 14 -12.35 6.80 -13.81
C LEU A 14 -10.87 6.46 -13.99
N LYS A 15 -10.56 5.24 -14.43
CA LYS A 15 -9.17 4.80 -14.61
C LYS A 15 -8.56 5.45 -15.84
N LYS A 16 -7.30 5.87 -15.74
CA LYS A 16 -6.57 6.45 -16.89
C LYS A 16 -6.19 5.32 -17.88
N PRO A 17 -6.24 5.55 -19.21
CA PRO A 17 -5.98 4.54 -20.23
C PRO A 17 -4.48 4.31 -20.45
N LEU A 18 -3.79 3.83 -19.42
CA LEU A 18 -2.34 3.71 -19.39
C LEU A 18 -1.94 2.32 -18.89
N ALA A 19 -0.80 1.82 -19.36
CA ALA A 19 -0.14 0.65 -18.79
C ALA A 19 0.85 1.12 -17.72
N TYR A 20 0.92 0.36 -16.63
CA TYR A 20 1.82 0.59 -15.50
C TYR A 20 2.42 -0.76 -15.11
N GLY A 21 3.62 -0.79 -14.52
CA GLY A 21 4.44 -2.00 -14.36
C GLY A 21 3.69 -3.33 -14.20
N HIS A 22 2.68 -3.39 -13.31
CA HIS A 22 1.89 -4.60 -13.06
C HIS A 22 0.39 -4.52 -13.46
N GLY A 23 -0.07 -3.46 -14.15
CA GLY A 23 -1.47 -3.30 -14.56
C GLY A 23 -1.63 -2.68 -15.95
N ASP A 24 -2.54 -3.19 -16.77
CA ASP A 24 -2.80 -2.68 -18.12
C ASP A 24 -4.17 -1.97 -18.19
N GLY A 25 -4.23 -0.65 -18.25
CA GLY A 25 -5.49 0.09 -18.38
C GLY A 25 -5.88 0.44 -19.83
N ARG A 26 -5.16 -0.05 -20.85
CA ARG A 26 -5.27 0.50 -22.21
C ARG A 26 -6.59 0.14 -22.89
N SER A 27 -7.05 -1.10 -22.75
CA SER A 27 -8.31 -1.54 -23.35
C SER A 27 -9.51 -1.22 -22.46
N LEU A 28 -10.66 -0.98 -23.09
CA LEU A 28 -11.93 -0.75 -22.38
C LEU A 28 -12.31 -1.94 -21.50
N THR A 29 -12.18 -3.16 -22.02
CA THR A 29 -12.45 -4.41 -21.30
C THR A 29 -11.58 -4.55 -20.05
N MET A 30 -10.30 -4.16 -20.13
CA MET A 30 -9.42 -4.25 -18.98
C MET A 30 -9.74 -3.17 -17.94
N ARG A 31 -10.14 -1.96 -18.35
CA ARG A 31 -10.65 -0.96 -17.40
C ARG A 31 -11.93 -1.41 -16.71
N GLU A 32 -12.85 -2.07 -17.43
CA GLU A 32 -14.02 -2.70 -16.81
C GLU A 32 -13.61 -3.72 -15.74
N PHE A 33 -12.72 -4.65 -16.11
CA PHE A 33 -12.22 -5.68 -15.21
C PHE A 33 -11.59 -5.07 -13.95
N LEU A 34 -10.69 -4.10 -14.11
CA LEU A 34 -10.04 -3.43 -12.98
C LEU A 34 -11.05 -2.66 -12.10
N CYS A 35 -12.08 -2.04 -12.68
CA CYS A 35 -13.14 -1.38 -11.91
C CYS A 35 -13.93 -2.40 -11.08
N ARG A 36 -14.23 -3.57 -11.64
CA ARG A 36 -14.93 -4.66 -10.93
C ARG A 36 -14.05 -5.26 -9.83
N GLU A 37 -12.77 -5.47 -10.10
CA GLU A 37 -11.82 -5.95 -9.09
C GLU A 37 -11.64 -4.95 -7.95
N GLU A 38 -11.58 -3.65 -8.25
CA GLU A 38 -11.51 -2.61 -7.21
C GLU A 38 -12.74 -2.67 -6.30
N VAL A 39 -13.96 -2.79 -6.84
CA VAL A 39 -15.17 -2.94 -6.03
C VAL A 39 -15.15 -4.24 -5.23
N ARG A 40 -14.78 -5.37 -5.85
CA ARG A 40 -14.72 -6.69 -5.18
C ARG A 40 -13.77 -6.67 -3.99
N LEU A 41 -12.56 -6.17 -4.20
CA LEU A 41 -11.48 -6.18 -3.20
C LEU A 41 -11.75 -5.22 -2.06
N ASN A 42 -12.24 -4.01 -2.36
CA ASN A 42 -12.43 -2.99 -1.33
C ASN A 42 -13.70 -3.19 -0.51
N ARG A 43 -14.73 -3.88 -1.01
CA ARG A 43 -15.92 -4.23 -0.22
C ARG A 43 -15.60 -5.11 1.00
N ARG A 44 -14.44 -5.77 1.04
CA ARG A 44 -13.96 -6.54 2.20
C ARG A 44 -13.71 -5.66 3.43
N LEU A 45 -13.30 -4.40 3.23
CA LEU A 45 -12.91 -3.44 4.28
C LEU A 45 -13.74 -2.15 4.27
N ALA A 46 -14.54 -1.93 3.23
CA ALA A 46 -15.38 -0.74 3.05
C ALA A 46 -16.66 -1.06 2.24
N PRO A 47 -17.53 -1.97 2.73
CA PRO A 47 -18.68 -2.47 1.98
C PRO A 47 -19.66 -1.36 1.55
N ASP A 48 -19.90 -0.37 2.40
CA ASP A 48 -20.83 0.74 2.15
C ASP A 48 -20.20 1.94 1.42
N VAL A 49 -18.90 1.86 1.12
CA VAL A 49 -18.17 2.87 0.35
C VAL A 49 -18.19 2.53 -1.13
N TYR A 50 -17.97 1.27 -1.52
CA TYR A 50 -17.89 0.86 -2.92
C TYR A 50 -19.24 0.34 -3.42
N LEU A 51 -19.95 1.17 -4.19
CA LEU A 51 -21.38 1.00 -4.46
C LEU A 51 -21.68 0.25 -5.74
N ASP A 52 -20.98 0.57 -6.83
CA ASP A 52 -21.28 0.00 -8.15
C ASP A 52 -20.13 0.22 -9.15
N VAL A 53 -20.20 -0.48 -10.29
CA VAL A 53 -19.43 -0.18 -11.49
C VAL A 53 -20.40 0.18 -12.61
N VAL A 54 -20.30 1.40 -13.13
CA VAL A 54 -21.25 1.93 -14.12
C VAL A 54 -20.57 2.25 -15.45
N PRO A 55 -21.22 1.99 -16.59
CA PRO A 55 -20.69 2.40 -17.87
C PRO A 55 -20.81 3.92 -18.03
N LEU A 56 -19.82 4.51 -18.67
CA LEU A 56 -19.87 5.84 -19.26
C LEU A 56 -20.20 5.66 -20.74
N GLY A 57 -21.38 6.12 -21.16
CA GLY A 57 -21.84 6.01 -22.53
C GLY A 57 -21.85 7.33 -23.28
N LEU A 58 -22.05 7.26 -24.59
CA LEU A 58 -22.49 8.38 -25.42
C LEU A 58 -23.96 8.19 -25.78
N ASP A 59 -24.76 9.25 -25.67
CA ASP A 59 -26.13 9.29 -26.23
C ASP A 59 -26.10 9.54 -27.76
N LEU A 60 -27.28 9.51 -28.39
CA LEU A 60 -27.45 9.80 -29.82
C LEU A 60 -26.96 11.20 -30.23
N ALA A 61 -26.89 12.15 -29.31
CA ALA A 61 -26.38 13.50 -29.55
C ALA A 61 -24.86 13.63 -29.29
N GLY A 62 -24.20 12.54 -28.85
CA GLY A 62 -22.77 12.53 -28.55
C GLY A 62 -22.39 13.08 -27.18
N ASN A 63 -23.35 13.27 -26.26
CA ASN A 63 -23.08 13.69 -24.89
C ASN A 63 -22.68 12.50 -24.01
N LEU A 64 -21.81 12.74 -23.03
CA LEU A 64 -21.46 11.73 -22.03
C LEU A 64 -22.62 11.50 -21.06
N VAL A 65 -23.02 10.23 -20.91
CA VAL A 65 -24.13 9.82 -20.04
C VAL A 65 -23.67 8.72 -19.09
N LEU A 66 -23.82 8.95 -17.79
CA LEU A 66 -23.62 7.93 -16.76
C LEU A 66 -24.70 6.85 -16.89
N ARG A 67 -24.28 5.59 -16.80
CA ARG A 67 -25.14 4.41 -17.02
C ARG A 67 -25.68 4.29 -18.45
N GLY A 68 -25.14 5.07 -19.41
CA GLY A 68 -25.46 4.93 -20.83
C GLY A 68 -24.92 3.62 -21.40
N ARG A 69 -25.79 2.84 -22.05
CA ARG A 69 -25.45 1.49 -22.56
C ARG A 69 -25.37 1.38 -24.09
N GLU A 70 -25.76 2.42 -24.82
CA GLU A 70 -25.79 2.40 -26.29
C GLU A 70 -24.38 2.27 -26.88
N ARG A 71 -23.49 3.20 -26.51
CA ARG A 71 -22.07 3.14 -26.85
C ARG A 71 -21.22 3.43 -25.61
N VAL A 72 -20.77 2.37 -24.94
CA VAL A 72 -19.87 2.48 -23.78
C VAL A 72 -18.49 2.95 -24.24
N VAL A 73 -18.02 4.05 -23.66
CA VAL A 73 -16.68 4.62 -23.91
C VAL A 73 -15.73 4.42 -22.73
N ASP A 74 -16.25 4.25 -21.51
CA ASP A 74 -15.45 3.88 -20.34
C ASP A 74 -16.31 3.30 -19.19
N TRP A 75 -15.67 3.02 -18.05
CA TRP A 75 -16.31 2.54 -16.83
C TRP A 75 -15.89 3.37 -15.62
N LEU A 76 -16.83 3.63 -14.71
CA LEU A 76 -16.55 4.31 -13.45
C LEU A 76 -16.88 3.40 -12.26
N VAL A 77 -16.01 3.45 -11.25
CA VAL A 77 -16.36 2.98 -9.90
C VAL A 77 -17.15 4.08 -9.21
N VAL A 78 -18.33 3.73 -8.70
CA VAL A 78 -19.19 4.63 -7.92
C VAL A 78 -18.97 4.37 -6.45
N MET A 79 -18.62 5.42 -5.72
CA MET A 79 -18.31 5.35 -4.30
C MET A 79 -19.13 6.35 -3.49
N ARG A 80 -19.36 6.05 -2.22
CA ARG A 80 -19.76 7.06 -1.23
C ARG A 80 -18.57 7.98 -0.99
N ARG A 81 -18.80 9.29 -0.99
CA ARG A 81 -17.77 10.25 -0.63
C ARG A 81 -17.46 10.15 0.86
N LEU A 82 -16.19 9.93 1.19
CA LEU A 82 -15.73 9.93 2.58
C LEU A 82 -15.45 11.35 3.07
N PRO A 83 -15.69 11.63 4.37
CA PRO A 83 -15.35 12.92 4.97
C PRO A 83 -13.83 13.05 5.06
N GLU A 84 -13.25 13.89 4.20
CA GLU A 84 -11.81 14.14 4.12
C GLU A 84 -11.13 14.43 5.48
N PRO A 85 -11.73 15.20 6.42
CA PRO A 85 -11.12 15.42 7.74
C PRO A 85 -10.91 14.15 8.58
N LEU A 86 -11.60 13.05 8.25
CA LEU A 86 -11.47 11.76 8.94
C LEU A 86 -10.51 10.78 8.25
N LEU A 87 -9.93 11.13 7.11
CA LEU A 87 -8.83 10.34 6.55
C LEU A 87 -7.64 10.40 7.50
N LEU A 88 -7.01 9.27 7.80
CA LEU A 88 -6.00 9.17 8.86
C LEU A 88 -4.82 10.09 8.58
N ASP A 89 -4.35 10.20 7.33
CA ASP A 89 -3.26 11.13 6.98
C ASP A 89 -3.63 12.61 7.22
N VAL A 90 -4.91 12.98 7.06
CA VAL A 90 -5.44 14.33 7.32
C VAL A 90 -5.62 14.56 8.82
N ALA A 91 -6.17 13.59 9.53
CA ALA A 91 -6.36 13.64 10.98
C ALA A 91 -5.02 13.71 11.73
N LEU A 92 -3.99 13.01 11.24
CA LEU A 92 -2.63 13.07 11.78
C LEU A 92 -2.02 14.47 11.65
N LYS A 93 -2.17 15.12 10.49
CA LYS A 93 -1.70 16.50 10.28
C LYS A 93 -2.41 17.52 11.18
N LYS A 94 -3.61 17.18 11.67
CA LYS A 94 -4.41 18.00 12.59
C LYS A 94 -4.24 17.58 14.06
N GLU A 95 -3.38 16.60 14.33
CA GLU A 95 -3.15 16.05 15.68
C GLU A 95 -4.45 15.61 16.39
N SER A 96 -5.43 15.13 15.62
CA SER A 96 -6.78 14.81 16.12
C SER A 96 -7.05 13.31 16.27
N VAL A 97 -6.01 12.47 16.15
CA VAL A 97 -6.13 11.01 16.22
C VAL A 97 -5.96 10.55 17.65
N LEU A 98 -6.94 9.80 18.16
CA LEU A 98 -6.92 9.22 19.50
C LEU A 98 -6.48 7.76 19.46
N PRO A 99 -5.87 7.21 20.53
CA PRO A 99 -5.56 5.78 20.64
C PRO A 99 -6.78 4.87 20.40
N ALA A 100 -7.97 5.28 20.86
CA ALA A 100 -9.22 4.57 20.62
C ALA A 100 -9.66 4.54 19.15
N ASP A 101 -9.20 5.47 18.31
CA ASP A 101 -9.44 5.42 16.87
C ASP A 101 -8.61 4.32 16.23
N ILE A 102 -7.35 4.17 16.66
CA ILE A 102 -6.43 3.15 16.18
C ILE A 102 -6.83 1.76 16.69
N ASP A 103 -7.37 1.65 17.91
CA ASP A 103 -7.93 0.39 18.41
C ASP A 103 -9.06 -0.13 17.49
N ARG A 104 -9.95 0.75 17.03
CA ARG A 104 -11.03 0.38 16.09
C ARG A 104 -10.50 -0.01 14.70
N VAL A 105 -9.42 0.64 14.24
CA VAL A 105 -8.74 0.24 12.99
C VAL A 105 -8.08 -1.13 13.15
N ALA A 106 -7.44 -1.39 14.31
CA ALA A 106 -6.87 -2.69 14.62
C ALA A 106 -7.94 -3.79 14.65
N GLU A 107 -9.08 -3.55 15.28
CA GLU A 107 -10.23 -4.47 15.29
C GLU A 107 -10.69 -4.85 13.88
N LEU A 108 -10.88 -3.84 13.00
CA LEU A 108 -11.23 -4.07 11.60
C LEU A 108 -10.19 -4.92 10.86
N LEU A 109 -8.89 -4.63 11.05
CA LEU A 109 -7.80 -5.38 10.41
C LEU A 109 -7.69 -6.80 10.96
N ILE A 110 -7.85 -7.00 12.26
CA ILE A 110 -7.86 -8.32 12.90
C ILE A 110 -8.97 -9.19 12.32
N ASP A 111 -10.19 -8.66 12.22
CA ASP A 111 -11.33 -9.39 11.65
C ASP A 111 -11.12 -9.69 10.17
N PHE A 112 -10.55 -8.74 9.43
CA PHE A 112 -10.15 -8.95 8.04
C PHE A 112 -9.13 -10.09 7.91
N TYR A 113 -8.00 -10.03 8.60
CA TYR A 113 -6.94 -11.04 8.49
C TYR A 113 -7.39 -12.43 8.96
N ARG A 114 -8.21 -12.53 10.02
CA ARG A 114 -8.79 -13.81 10.47
C ARG A 114 -9.72 -14.44 9.43
N GLY A 115 -10.41 -13.62 8.63
CA GLY A 115 -11.32 -14.07 7.59
C GLY A 115 -10.62 -14.53 6.30
N LEU A 116 -9.32 -14.25 6.14
CA LEU A 116 -8.57 -14.61 4.94
C LEU A 116 -8.03 -16.04 5.01
N LYS A 117 -7.90 -16.65 3.84
CA LYS A 117 -7.24 -17.94 3.68
C LYS A 117 -5.75 -17.73 3.40
N ALA A 118 -4.95 -18.69 3.84
CA ALA A 118 -3.54 -18.74 3.47
C ALA A 118 -3.40 -18.90 1.96
N GLU A 119 -2.51 -18.09 1.38
CA GLU A 119 -2.14 -18.13 -0.02
C GLU A 119 -1.10 -19.23 -0.27
N PRO A 120 -1.24 -20.04 -1.34
CA PRO A 120 -0.34 -21.15 -1.63
C PRO A 120 0.96 -20.66 -2.27
N ILE A 121 1.78 -19.95 -1.50
CA ILE A 121 3.12 -19.49 -1.92
C ILE A 121 4.20 -20.33 -1.24
N SER A 122 5.19 -20.80 -2.01
CA SER A 122 6.34 -21.49 -1.44
C SER A 122 7.28 -20.51 -0.73
N PRO A 123 8.06 -20.95 0.28
CA PRO A 123 9.11 -20.14 0.87
C PRO A 123 10.06 -19.53 -0.16
N ASP A 124 10.50 -20.31 -1.14
CA ASP A 124 11.40 -19.85 -2.21
C ASP A 124 10.75 -18.75 -3.06
N ALA A 125 9.49 -18.92 -3.47
CA ALA A 125 8.78 -17.91 -4.26
C ALA A 125 8.55 -16.61 -3.46
N TYR A 126 8.38 -16.72 -2.14
CA TYR A 126 8.24 -15.57 -1.25
C TYR A 126 9.57 -14.81 -1.10
N LEU A 127 10.68 -15.52 -0.92
CA LEU A 127 12.03 -14.94 -0.89
C LEU A 127 12.41 -14.28 -2.23
N ASP A 128 12.12 -14.96 -3.35
CA ASP A 128 12.34 -14.45 -4.71
C ASP A 128 11.58 -13.16 -4.99
N HIS A 129 10.42 -12.96 -4.35
CA HIS A 129 9.69 -11.70 -4.44
C HIS A 129 10.49 -10.56 -3.81
N PHE A 130 10.98 -10.74 -2.58
CA PHE A 130 11.82 -9.73 -1.92
C PHE A 130 13.12 -9.48 -2.67
N ALA A 131 13.80 -10.53 -3.16
CA ALA A 131 15.05 -10.40 -3.90
C ALA A 131 14.88 -9.55 -5.18
N ARG A 132 13.83 -9.80 -5.97
CA ARG A 132 13.56 -9.05 -7.22
C ARG A 132 13.24 -7.58 -6.97
N GLU A 133 12.40 -7.31 -5.98
CA GLU A 133 12.04 -5.93 -5.62
C GLU A 133 13.21 -5.20 -4.96
N HIS A 134 14.03 -5.91 -4.17
CA HIS A 134 15.27 -5.39 -3.61
C HIS A 134 16.27 -5.00 -4.70
N ALA A 135 16.42 -5.82 -5.74
CA ALA A 135 17.26 -5.49 -6.90
C ALA A 135 16.78 -4.20 -7.60
N SER A 136 15.48 -4.02 -7.79
CA SER A 136 14.96 -2.78 -8.39
C SER A 136 14.96 -1.59 -7.42
N ASN A 137 14.92 -1.82 -6.10
CA ASN A 137 15.26 -0.79 -5.10
C ASN A 137 16.72 -0.34 -5.25
N ARG A 138 17.65 -1.29 -5.37
CA ARG A 138 19.08 -1.00 -5.55
C ARG A 138 19.34 -0.19 -6.81
N GLU A 139 18.79 -0.60 -7.94
CA GLU A 139 18.97 0.07 -9.24
C GLU A 139 18.68 1.58 -9.16
N VAL A 140 17.56 1.96 -8.52
CA VAL A 140 17.15 3.37 -8.42
C VAL A 140 17.85 4.09 -7.27
N LEU A 141 17.98 3.46 -6.10
CA LEU A 141 18.52 4.15 -4.91
C LEU A 141 20.03 4.39 -5.02
N GLU A 142 20.76 3.55 -5.77
CA GLU A 142 22.19 3.74 -6.04
C GLU A 142 22.47 4.63 -7.27
N ASP A 143 21.44 5.09 -7.99
CA ASP A 143 21.59 5.98 -9.13
C ASP A 143 22.14 7.36 -8.69
N GLU A 144 23.38 7.65 -9.09
CA GLU A 144 24.09 8.88 -8.74
C GLU A 144 23.34 10.16 -9.18
N ARG A 145 22.53 10.08 -10.25
CA ARG A 145 21.73 11.20 -10.77
C ARG A 145 20.65 11.65 -9.79
N LEU A 146 20.24 10.77 -8.87
CA LEU A 146 19.15 11.02 -7.92
C LEU A 146 19.64 11.60 -6.58
N SER A 147 20.97 11.67 -6.37
CA SER A 147 21.64 12.41 -5.29
C SER A 147 21.21 12.03 -3.87
N LEU A 148 21.11 10.73 -3.60
CA LEU A 148 21.05 10.19 -2.23
C LEU A 148 22.46 9.96 -1.65
N PRO A 149 22.63 9.96 -0.32
CA PRO A 149 23.92 9.68 0.30
C PRO A 149 24.34 8.21 0.08
N ARG A 150 25.31 8.00 -0.82
CA ARG A 150 25.72 6.68 -1.33
C ARG A 150 26.04 5.65 -0.23
N GLU A 151 26.86 6.04 0.74
CA GLU A 151 27.28 5.11 1.81
C GLU A 151 26.11 4.67 2.69
N ARG A 152 25.17 5.57 2.96
CA ARG A 152 23.94 5.27 3.73
C ARG A 152 23.04 4.30 2.97
N VAL A 153 22.84 4.56 1.67
CA VAL A 153 22.06 3.67 0.79
C VAL A 153 22.67 2.28 0.74
N LYS A 154 23.98 2.18 0.47
CA LYS A 154 24.68 0.89 0.42
C LYS A 154 24.57 0.12 1.74
N ALA A 155 24.77 0.79 2.88
CA ALA A 155 24.67 0.15 4.18
C ALA A 155 23.30 -0.49 4.43
N VAL A 156 22.21 0.24 4.14
CA VAL A 156 20.84 -0.29 4.27
C VAL A 156 20.61 -1.44 3.29
N LEU A 157 20.98 -1.27 2.02
CA LEU A 157 20.67 -2.27 0.99
C LEU A 157 21.46 -3.56 1.19
N SER A 158 22.75 -3.48 1.52
CA SER A 158 23.55 -4.66 1.86
C SER A 158 23.05 -5.36 3.10
N ARG A 159 22.48 -4.64 4.08
CA ARG A 159 21.88 -5.27 5.26
C ARG A 159 20.62 -6.06 4.89
N LEU A 160 19.74 -5.49 4.08
CA LEU A 160 18.53 -6.17 3.60
C LEU A 160 18.88 -7.40 2.75
N GLU A 161 19.85 -7.27 1.83
CA GLU A 161 20.36 -8.37 1.00
C GLU A 161 20.86 -9.53 1.85
N HIS A 162 21.68 -9.26 2.86
CA HIS A 162 22.17 -10.28 3.78
C HIS A 162 21.03 -11.03 4.49
N LEU A 163 19.95 -10.36 4.88
CA LEU A 163 18.81 -11.04 5.51
C LEU A 163 18.02 -11.91 4.53
N ILE A 164 17.92 -11.49 3.27
CA ILE A 164 17.26 -12.26 2.22
C ILE A 164 18.06 -13.52 1.88
N GLU A 165 19.39 -13.41 1.79
CA GLU A 165 20.27 -14.48 1.33
C GLU A 165 20.74 -15.42 2.46
N GLU A 166 21.15 -14.88 3.60
CA GLU A 166 21.85 -15.62 4.66
C GLU A 166 20.95 -15.98 5.85
N VAL A 167 19.74 -15.41 5.93
CA VAL A 167 18.74 -15.75 6.94
C VAL A 167 17.38 -16.10 6.30
N PRO A 168 17.35 -17.01 5.31
CA PRO A 168 16.14 -17.27 4.51
C PRO A 168 14.97 -17.77 5.35
N ASP A 169 15.23 -18.47 6.46
CA ASP A 169 14.18 -18.99 7.35
C ASP A 169 13.40 -17.86 8.03
N LEU A 170 14.02 -16.70 8.32
CA LEU A 170 13.33 -15.57 8.97
C LEU A 170 12.10 -15.10 8.17
N LEU A 171 12.22 -15.09 6.84
CA LEU A 171 11.17 -14.70 5.91
C LEU A 171 10.39 -15.91 5.39
N GLY A 172 11.10 -16.94 4.96
CA GLY A 172 10.54 -18.15 4.34
C GLY A 172 9.62 -18.93 5.28
N ASP A 173 9.87 -18.92 6.59
CA ASP A 173 9.00 -19.60 7.55
C ASP A 173 7.60 -18.99 7.62
N ARG A 174 7.44 -17.71 7.28
CA ARG A 174 6.11 -17.09 7.22
C ARG A 174 5.25 -17.74 6.14
N ALA A 175 5.82 -18.00 4.97
CA ALA A 175 5.16 -18.78 3.92
C ALA A 175 4.95 -20.24 4.34
N ARG A 176 5.96 -20.88 4.92
CA ARG A 176 5.88 -22.27 5.40
C ARG A 176 4.77 -22.49 6.43
N GLN A 177 4.54 -21.51 7.29
CA GLN A 177 3.52 -21.51 8.33
C GLN A 177 2.13 -21.07 7.82
N GLY A 178 1.98 -20.79 6.52
CA GLY A 178 0.72 -20.34 5.93
C GLY A 178 0.29 -18.95 6.40
N ARG A 179 1.24 -18.06 6.70
CA ARG A 179 0.97 -16.69 7.19
C ARG A 179 0.71 -15.68 6.09
N ILE A 180 0.99 -16.04 4.83
CA ILE A 180 0.78 -15.17 3.69
C ILE A 180 -0.69 -15.26 3.26
N VAL A 181 -1.33 -14.11 3.03
CA VAL A 181 -2.75 -13.98 2.70
C VAL A 181 -2.95 -12.97 1.56
N GLU A 182 -4.13 -12.98 0.91
CA GLU A 182 -4.51 -11.93 -0.05
C GLU A 182 -4.99 -10.66 0.68
N GLY A 183 -4.03 -9.89 1.22
CA GLY A 183 -4.26 -8.68 2.01
C GLY A 183 -4.68 -7.46 1.20
N HIS A 184 -4.32 -6.26 1.70
CA HIS A 184 -4.61 -4.99 1.02
C HIS A 184 -3.60 -4.68 -0.09
N GLY A 185 -2.32 -5.01 0.13
CA GLY A 185 -1.19 -4.85 -0.79
C GLY A 185 -0.53 -3.46 -0.81
N ASP A 186 -1.12 -2.47 -0.13
CA ASP A 186 -0.64 -1.08 -0.12
C ASP A 186 -1.31 -0.25 1.00
N LEU A 187 -1.38 -0.81 2.21
CA LEU A 187 -2.10 -0.19 3.33
C LEU A 187 -1.38 1.07 3.84
N ARG A 188 -1.99 2.25 3.66
CA ARG A 188 -1.41 3.54 4.02
C ARG A 188 -2.39 4.45 4.78
N PRO A 189 -1.92 5.50 5.47
CA PRO A 189 -2.79 6.40 6.21
C PRO A 189 -3.85 7.12 5.36
N ASP A 190 -3.56 7.42 4.09
CA ASP A 190 -4.53 8.05 3.18
C ASP A 190 -5.65 7.09 2.73
N HIS A 191 -5.51 5.80 3.02
CA HIS A 191 -6.49 4.76 2.73
C HIS A 191 -7.41 4.45 3.92
N VAL A 192 -7.08 4.93 5.13
CA VAL A 192 -7.84 4.66 6.35
C VAL A 192 -8.74 5.85 6.68
N CYS A 193 -10.04 5.63 6.81
CA CYS A 193 -10.99 6.64 7.28
C CYS A 193 -11.50 6.28 8.67
N LEU A 194 -11.34 7.22 9.61
CA LEU A 194 -11.67 7.07 11.04
C LEU A 194 -13.16 7.25 11.35
N SER A 195 -14.03 7.00 10.37
CA SER A 195 -15.48 6.98 10.56
C SER A 195 -15.91 5.97 11.64
N ARG A 196 -17.21 5.90 11.94
CA ARG A 196 -17.77 4.95 12.90
C ARG A 196 -18.81 4.09 12.18
N PRO A 197 -18.50 2.82 11.86
CA PRO A 197 -17.20 2.14 11.99
C PRO A 197 -16.12 2.71 11.05
N PRO A 198 -14.81 2.47 11.30
CA PRO A 198 -13.76 2.87 10.37
C PRO A 198 -13.86 2.04 9.08
N VAL A 199 -13.28 2.56 8.00
CA VAL A 199 -13.22 1.88 6.70
C VAL A 199 -11.83 2.04 6.08
N ILE A 200 -11.40 1.04 5.31
CA ILE A 200 -10.14 1.05 4.58
C ILE A 200 -10.42 0.87 3.09
N ILE A 201 -9.87 1.75 2.26
CA ILE A 201 -10.15 1.86 0.83
C ILE A 201 -8.87 1.72 -0.01
N ASP A 202 -9.00 1.67 -1.34
CA ASP A 202 -7.88 1.62 -2.31
C ASP A 202 -6.95 0.40 -2.18
N CYS A 203 -7.52 -0.77 -1.87
CA CYS A 203 -6.86 -2.07 -2.01
C CYS A 203 -6.36 -2.28 -3.45
N LEU A 204 -5.12 -2.76 -3.58
CA LEU A 204 -4.40 -2.84 -4.84
C LEU A 204 -5.10 -3.80 -5.82
N GLU A 205 -5.74 -3.29 -6.86
CA GLU A 205 -6.65 -4.07 -7.70
C GLU A 205 -5.97 -4.82 -8.87
N PHE A 206 -4.79 -4.37 -9.29
CA PHE A 206 -4.17 -4.81 -10.55
C PHE A 206 -3.17 -5.96 -10.44
N SER A 207 -2.68 -6.29 -9.23
CA SER A 207 -1.69 -7.38 -9.05
C SER A 207 -2.02 -8.22 -7.85
N HIS A 208 -2.43 -9.47 -8.10
CA HIS A 208 -2.62 -10.46 -7.05
C HIS A 208 -1.33 -10.73 -6.27
N ALA A 209 -0.20 -10.86 -6.98
CA ALA A 209 1.10 -11.11 -6.35
C ALA A 209 1.49 -10.00 -5.35
N LEU A 210 1.17 -8.74 -5.63
CA LEU A 210 1.43 -7.63 -4.69
C LEU A 210 0.46 -7.60 -3.51
N ARG A 211 -0.67 -8.32 -3.57
CA ARG A 211 -1.57 -8.53 -2.45
C ARG A 211 -1.24 -9.76 -1.62
N GLN A 212 -0.36 -10.64 -2.09
CA GLN A 212 0.13 -11.78 -1.31
C GLN A 212 1.14 -11.27 -0.27
N VAL A 213 0.65 -11.02 0.94
CA VAL A 213 1.39 -10.33 1.99
C VAL A 213 1.27 -11.05 3.33
N ASP A 214 2.28 -10.86 4.16
CA ASP A 214 2.15 -11.11 5.59
C ASP A 214 1.35 -9.97 6.24
N PRO A 215 0.35 -10.23 7.11
CA PRO A 215 -0.32 -9.18 7.87
C PRO A 215 0.64 -8.25 8.60
N PHE A 216 1.75 -8.77 9.14
CA PHE A 216 2.73 -7.96 9.87
C PHE A 216 3.62 -7.11 8.97
N ASP A 217 3.76 -7.45 7.68
CA ASP A 217 4.38 -6.57 6.69
C ASP A 217 3.47 -5.35 6.43
N GLU A 218 2.17 -5.57 6.24
CA GLU A 218 1.20 -4.46 6.06
C GLU A 218 1.09 -3.56 7.30
N LEU A 219 1.07 -4.15 8.50
CA LEU A 219 1.03 -3.39 9.75
C LEU A 219 2.31 -2.58 9.97
N SER A 220 3.48 -3.18 9.70
CA SER A 220 4.77 -2.48 9.73
C SER A 220 4.81 -1.34 8.71
N PHE A 221 4.24 -1.54 7.52
CA PHE A 221 4.16 -0.51 6.49
C PHE A 221 3.25 0.66 6.90
N LEU A 222 2.05 0.38 7.40
CA LEU A 222 1.12 1.41 7.90
C LEU A 222 1.74 2.18 9.08
N GLY A 223 2.36 1.47 10.02
CA GLY A 223 3.05 2.05 11.16
C GLY A 223 4.19 2.99 10.74
N MET A 224 5.03 2.55 9.80
CA MET A 224 6.11 3.37 9.24
C MET A 224 5.59 4.63 8.54
N GLU A 225 4.51 4.53 7.75
CA GLU A 225 3.91 5.72 7.13
C GLU A 225 3.31 6.68 8.18
N CYS A 226 2.75 6.17 9.27
CA CYS A 226 2.29 6.99 10.40
C CYS A 226 3.46 7.67 11.13
N GLU A 227 4.58 6.97 11.36
CA GLU A 227 5.79 7.55 11.95
C GLU A 227 6.33 8.69 11.10
N ARG A 228 6.37 8.52 9.76
CA ARG A 228 6.76 9.58 8.83
C ARG A 228 5.87 10.82 8.94
N LEU A 229 4.62 10.64 9.35
CA LEU A 229 3.65 11.73 9.58
C LEU A 229 3.68 12.26 11.02
N GLY A 230 4.63 11.82 11.86
CA GLY A 230 4.82 12.29 13.23
C GLY A 230 4.14 11.44 14.31
N ALA A 231 3.49 10.34 13.96
CA ALA A 231 2.75 9.48 14.89
C ALA A 231 3.38 8.08 15.03
N GLY A 232 4.62 8.04 15.51
CA GLY A 232 5.37 6.80 15.73
C GLY A 232 4.77 5.84 16.77
N TRP A 233 3.77 6.27 17.55
CA TRP A 233 3.05 5.42 18.51
C TRP A 233 2.05 4.46 17.85
N ILE A 234 1.59 4.75 16.63
CA ILE A 234 0.54 3.97 15.95
C ILE A 234 1.04 2.57 15.59
N GLY A 235 2.25 2.46 15.04
CA GLY A 235 2.85 1.18 14.65
C GLY A 235 2.91 0.18 15.82
N PRO A 236 3.57 0.52 16.95
CA PRO A 236 3.62 -0.32 18.14
C PRO A 236 2.24 -0.74 18.66
N GLN A 237 1.26 0.18 18.69
CA GLN A 237 -0.09 -0.15 19.16
C GLN A 237 -0.81 -1.13 18.24
N LEU A 238 -0.73 -0.94 16.91
CA LEU A 238 -1.29 -1.86 15.93
C LEU A 238 -0.66 -3.26 16.06
N LEU A 239 0.68 -3.32 16.12
CA LEU A 239 1.42 -4.57 16.26
C LEU A 239 1.06 -5.30 17.56
N GLU A 240 1.01 -4.61 18.70
CA GLU A 240 0.64 -5.21 19.99
C GLU A 240 -0.76 -5.83 19.96
N ARG A 241 -1.74 -5.10 19.43
CA ARG A 241 -3.14 -5.54 19.32
C ARG A 241 -3.26 -6.75 18.40
N CYS A 242 -2.67 -6.68 17.21
CA CYS A 242 -2.71 -7.75 16.22
C CYS A 242 -1.96 -9.00 16.69
N THR A 243 -0.78 -8.86 17.31
CA THR A 243 -0.04 -10.00 17.90
C THR A 243 -0.89 -10.78 18.88
N ARG A 244 -1.56 -10.06 19.80
CA ARG A 244 -2.41 -10.67 20.82
C ARG A 244 -3.63 -11.37 20.22
N ALA A 245 -4.30 -10.72 19.27
CA ALA A 245 -5.56 -11.22 18.71
C ALA A 245 -5.36 -12.32 17.66
N LEU A 246 -4.29 -12.26 16.87
CA LEU A 246 -3.97 -13.26 15.85
C LEU A 246 -3.17 -14.46 16.41
N HIS A 247 -2.77 -14.38 17.69
CA HIS A 247 -1.90 -15.38 18.33
C HIS A 247 -0.63 -15.67 17.51
N ASP A 248 -0.05 -14.60 16.98
CA ASP A 248 1.12 -14.65 16.11
C ASP A 248 2.07 -13.55 16.55
N SER A 249 3.28 -13.92 16.97
CA SER A 249 4.29 -12.99 17.50
C SER A 249 5.55 -13.12 16.67
N PRO A 250 5.66 -12.37 15.55
CA PRO A 250 6.83 -12.47 14.68
C PRO A 250 8.09 -11.98 15.38
N ASP A 251 9.24 -12.49 14.95
CA ASP A 251 10.56 -12.06 15.41
C ASP A 251 10.72 -10.54 15.19
N PRO A 252 11.18 -9.75 16.18
CA PRO A 252 11.42 -8.32 16.00
C PRO A 252 12.32 -7.98 14.81
N ARG A 253 13.28 -8.86 14.45
CA ARG A 253 14.14 -8.72 13.27
C ARG A 253 13.33 -8.79 11.97
N LEU A 254 12.28 -9.62 11.93
CA LEU A 254 11.38 -9.69 10.77
C LEU A 254 10.57 -8.40 10.63
N LEU A 255 10.03 -7.87 11.73
CA LEU A 255 9.30 -6.60 11.71
C LEU A 255 10.18 -5.43 11.25
N ALA A 256 11.42 -5.37 11.76
CA ALA A 256 12.41 -4.40 11.33
C ALA A 256 12.81 -4.56 9.86
N PHE A 257 12.94 -5.80 9.36
CA PHE A 257 13.14 -6.06 7.93
C PHE A 257 11.99 -5.50 7.09
N TYR A 258 10.73 -5.80 7.44
CA TYR A 258 9.56 -5.27 6.72
C TYR A 258 9.55 -3.74 6.69
N THR A 259 9.79 -3.09 7.83
CA THR A 259 9.88 -1.62 7.89
C THR A 259 10.98 -1.08 6.99
N ALA A 260 12.20 -1.62 7.07
CA ALA A 260 13.33 -1.13 6.26
C ALA A 260 13.12 -1.37 4.77
N TYR A 261 12.65 -2.56 4.39
CA TYR A 261 12.35 -2.92 3.01
C TYR A 261 11.26 -2.04 2.41
N ARG A 262 10.15 -1.81 3.14
CA ARG A 262 9.06 -0.93 2.69
C ARG A 262 9.51 0.53 2.60
N ALA A 263 10.38 0.99 3.50
CA ALA A 263 10.98 2.32 3.41
C ALA A 263 11.84 2.46 2.15
N CYS A 264 12.67 1.47 1.80
CA CYS A 264 13.42 1.45 0.54
C CYS A 264 12.49 1.47 -0.69
N LEU A 265 11.43 0.67 -0.69
CA LEU A 265 10.41 0.69 -1.75
C LEU A 265 9.81 2.09 -1.92
N ARG A 266 9.43 2.76 -0.81
CA ARG A 266 8.85 4.11 -0.87
C ARG A 266 9.87 5.16 -1.30
N ALA A 267 11.13 5.04 -0.90
CA ALA A 267 12.20 5.87 -1.38
C ALA A 267 12.36 5.72 -2.91
N ARG A 268 12.40 4.48 -3.42
CA ARG A 268 12.45 4.19 -4.87
C ARG A 268 11.29 4.85 -5.60
N LEU A 269 10.05 4.53 -5.21
CA LEU A 269 8.85 5.06 -5.87
C LEU A 269 8.80 6.58 -5.85
N THR A 270 9.26 7.19 -4.75
CA THR A 270 9.37 8.64 -4.64
C THR A 270 10.36 9.22 -5.65
N LEU A 271 11.53 8.60 -5.80
CA LEU A 271 12.55 9.07 -6.74
C LEU A 271 12.18 8.84 -8.20
N LEU A 272 11.36 7.84 -8.53
CA LEU A 272 10.89 7.63 -9.90
C LEU A 272 10.15 8.85 -10.46
N HIS A 273 9.51 9.68 -9.63
CA HIS A 273 8.91 10.94 -10.07
C HIS A 273 9.94 11.93 -10.64
N LEU A 274 11.22 11.81 -10.29
CA LEU A 274 12.31 12.65 -10.84
C LEU A 274 12.78 12.19 -12.22
N LEU A 275 12.42 10.96 -12.61
CA LEU A 275 12.74 10.39 -13.92
C LEU A 275 11.63 10.67 -14.95
N GLU A 276 10.51 11.25 -14.53
CA GLU A 276 9.46 11.71 -15.45
C GLU A 276 9.99 12.88 -16.29
N PRO A 277 9.58 13.04 -17.57
CA PRO A 277 10.08 14.11 -18.46
C PRO A 277 9.88 15.54 -17.95
N ASP A 278 8.88 15.77 -17.11
CA ASP A 278 8.58 17.07 -16.47
C ASP A 278 8.23 16.86 -14.99
N PRO A 279 9.24 16.67 -14.11
CA PRO A 279 9.01 16.31 -12.72
C PRO A 279 8.48 17.51 -11.95
N ARG A 280 7.22 17.45 -11.52
CA ARG A 280 6.62 18.51 -10.68
C ARG A 280 7.27 18.54 -9.30
N LYS A 281 7.83 19.69 -8.88
CA LYS A 281 8.43 19.91 -7.55
C LYS A 281 9.55 18.91 -7.20
N PRO A 282 10.65 18.86 -7.98
CA PRO A 282 11.70 17.85 -7.82
C PRO A 282 12.38 17.87 -6.44
N GLU A 283 12.47 19.03 -5.79
CA GLU A 283 13.02 19.18 -4.44
C GLU A 283 12.23 18.39 -3.39
N LYS A 284 10.89 18.33 -3.54
CA LYS A 284 10.00 17.59 -2.62
C LYS A 284 10.30 16.10 -2.64
N TRP A 285 10.53 15.52 -3.82
CA TRP A 285 10.74 14.09 -3.97
C TRP A 285 12.08 13.66 -3.38
N ARG A 286 13.15 14.43 -3.58
CA ARG A 286 14.45 14.14 -2.94
C ARG A 286 14.38 14.21 -1.42
N ALA A 287 13.73 15.24 -0.87
CA ALA A 287 13.55 15.37 0.59
C ALA A 287 12.79 14.17 1.16
N ARG A 288 11.67 13.81 0.52
CA ARG A 288 10.86 12.65 0.91
C ARG A 288 11.63 11.32 0.82
N ALA A 289 12.45 11.12 -0.22
CA ALA A 289 13.28 9.91 -0.32
C ALA A 289 14.30 9.81 0.83
N ARG A 290 14.86 10.94 1.28
CA ARG A 290 15.77 10.98 2.45
C ARG A 290 15.06 10.69 3.77
N GLU A 291 13.80 11.13 3.93
CA GLU A 291 12.96 10.76 5.08
C GLU A 291 12.80 9.23 5.17
N TYR A 292 12.50 8.58 4.04
CA TYR A 292 12.40 7.12 3.97
C TYR A 292 13.73 6.42 4.21
N LEU A 293 14.84 6.91 3.66
CA LEU A 293 16.16 6.33 3.95
C LEU A 293 16.48 6.38 5.45
N ALA A 294 16.14 7.49 6.13
CA ALA A 294 16.34 7.60 7.58
C ALA A 294 15.45 6.64 8.39
N LEU A 295 14.23 6.35 7.92
CA LEU A 295 13.37 5.31 8.51
C LEU A 295 13.98 3.92 8.34
N ALA A 296 14.50 3.62 7.14
CA ALA A 296 15.14 2.35 6.85
C ALA A 296 16.37 2.10 7.74
N GLU A 297 17.22 3.11 7.91
CA GLU A 297 18.40 3.02 8.79
C GLU A 297 18.03 2.76 10.25
N ARG A 298 16.99 3.44 10.76
CA ARG A 298 16.50 3.21 12.14
C ARG A 298 16.04 1.77 12.32
N ALA A 299 15.28 1.24 11.37
CA ALA A 299 14.87 -0.16 11.40
C ALA A 299 16.08 -1.11 11.31
N CYS A 300 17.08 -0.81 10.48
CA CYS A 300 18.31 -1.60 10.42
C CYS A 300 19.12 -1.63 11.73
N HIS A 301 19.00 -0.64 12.62
CA HIS A 301 19.66 -0.71 13.94
C HIS A 301 19.12 -1.83 14.81
N VAL A 302 17.82 -2.15 14.72
CA VAL A 302 17.21 -3.29 15.44
C VAL A 302 17.74 -4.62 14.91
N LEU A 303 18.09 -4.67 13.62
CA LEU A 303 18.69 -5.87 13.01
C LEU A 303 20.09 -6.16 13.55
N ASN A 304 20.78 -5.19 14.16
CA ASN A 304 22.17 -5.33 14.63
C ASN A 304 22.28 -5.77 16.09
N VAL A 305 21.16 -6.05 16.76
CA VAL A 305 21.16 -6.59 18.12
C VAL A 305 21.41 -8.11 18.02
N PRO A 306 22.48 -8.64 18.63
CA PRO A 306 22.87 -10.05 18.54
C PRO A 306 21.85 -11.00 19.17
#